data_AF-A0A962JI07-F1
#
_entry.id   AF-A0A962JI07-F1
#
_cell.length_a   1.000
_cell.length_b   1.000
_cell.length_c   1.000
_cell.angle_alpha   90.00
_cell.angle_beta   90.00
_cell.angle_gamma   90.00
#
_symmetry.space_group_name_H-M   'P 1'
#
loop_
_entity.id
_entity.type
_entity.pdbx_description
1 polymer ?
#
loop_
_entity_poly.entity_id
_entity_poly.type
_entity_poly.pdbx_seq_one_letter_code
_entity_poly.pdbx_strand_id
1 'polypeptide(L)'
;MENLRTQALKGFSVSMLALAMVACGGGSSDDPAPAANNNTNNNTASSLTAVELAKVASAIQSAKTIFDVVSYGGIDGIEEVITDGKAGKDINCGTSLSAGKFKVTANTATAYSKDGSAVNDLCLESGEKWDGSIAYECKDAACDNSVVTSTNAVWGDTVNNVDLKISGTMTTSTNGDVFKGTSSISKSGQSTLFTFSDVGLTQSYPAKNTVGGSGALSISNGSATNCIDGTYSYTVATNLTMPSGTQRLNGGSISIKSGSNDLGTVSFNTDGSIKVKLPSGVESTVSKLDFEGTCGLKEAYMFSEK
;
A
#
# COMPACT_ATOMS: atom_id res chain seq x y z
N MET A 1 11.67 9.63 -26.60
CA MET A 1 10.43 9.26 -25.89
C MET A 1 10.74 9.38 -24.42
N GLU A 2 10.44 10.54 -23.85
CA GLU A 2 10.69 10.83 -22.44
C GLU A 2 9.86 9.89 -21.56
N ASN A 3 10.51 9.44 -20.49
CA ASN A 3 10.08 8.33 -19.67
C ASN A 3 8.74 8.66 -18.97
N LEU A 4 7.65 7.99 -19.35
CA LEU A 4 6.32 8.12 -18.73
C LEU A 4 6.37 7.81 -17.20
N ARG A 5 7.41 7.08 -16.78
CA ARG A 5 7.69 6.63 -15.40
C ARG A 5 8.23 7.76 -14.50
N THR A 6 9.15 8.59 -14.98
CA THR A 6 9.86 9.59 -14.15
C THR A 6 8.94 10.71 -13.66
N GLN A 7 7.84 10.99 -14.35
CA GLN A 7 6.89 12.04 -13.94
C GLN A 7 5.64 11.53 -13.20
N ALA A 8 5.45 10.22 -13.06
CA ALA A 8 4.32 9.68 -12.29
C ALA A 8 4.65 9.61 -10.79
N LEU A 9 5.91 9.35 -10.44
CA LEU A 9 6.38 9.15 -9.06
C LEU A 9 7.38 10.20 -8.55
N LYS A 10 8.11 10.94 -9.39
CA LYS A 10 8.98 12.03 -8.92
C LYS A 10 8.19 13.32 -8.72
N GLY A 11 7.24 13.28 -7.79
CA GLY A 11 6.69 14.48 -7.17
C GLY A 11 7.71 14.99 -6.15
N PHE A 12 8.31 16.13 -6.45
CA PHE A 12 9.30 16.81 -5.62
C PHE A 12 8.90 16.90 -4.14
N SER A 13 9.83 16.49 -3.27
CA SER A 13 9.85 16.85 -1.85
C SER A 13 9.86 18.38 -1.71
N VAL A 14 8.75 18.94 -1.23
CA VAL A 14 8.67 20.37 -0.88
C VAL A 14 8.94 20.49 0.61
N SER A 15 10.13 20.98 0.94
CA SER A 15 10.42 21.58 2.24
C SER A 15 9.43 22.71 2.54
N MET A 16 8.75 22.68 3.68
CA MET A 16 8.29 23.92 4.32
C MET A 16 8.33 23.82 5.85
N LEU A 17 8.93 24.87 6.40
CA LEU A 17 9.12 25.18 7.82
C LEU A 17 7.81 25.19 8.61
N ALA A 18 7.92 24.78 9.87
CA ALA A 18 6.91 24.84 10.91
C ALA A 18 6.49 26.27 11.31
N LEU A 19 5.23 26.41 11.78
CA LEU A 19 4.87 27.09 13.04
C LEU A 19 3.41 26.80 13.45
N ALA A 20 3.28 26.26 14.67
CA ALA A 20 2.22 26.32 15.71
C ALA A 20 1.05 27.32 15.54
N MET A 21 -0.15 27.20 16.14
CA MET A 21 -0.74 26.41 17.25
C MET A 21 -2.26 26.70 17.23
N VAL A 22 -3.13 25.75 17.59
CA VAL A 22 -4.43 26.07 18.23
C VAL A 22 -4.72 25.03 19.31
N ALA A 23 -4.97 25.53 20.52
CA ALA A 23 -5.39 24.78 21.69
C ALA A 23 -6.92 24.83 21.85
N CYS A 24 -7.52 23.69 22.20
CA CYS A 24 -8.76 23.52 23.00
C CYS A 24 -8.90 22.00 23.22
N GLY A 25 -9.06 21.41 24.41
CA GLY A 25 -9.64 21.92 25.64
C GLY A 25 -10.92 21.14 25.98
N GLY A 26 -10.77 19.97 26.62
CA GLY A 26 -11.72 19.46 27.62
C GLY A 26 -12.88 18.53 27.21
N GLY A 27 -12.97 17.39 27.91
CA GLY A 27 -14.24 16.89 28.49
C GLY A 27 -14.83 15.60 27.93
N SER A 28 -14.77 14.53 28.76
CA SER A 28 -15.81 13.54 29.14
C SER A 28 -17.01 13.27 28.19
N SER A 29 -17.56 12.07 28.02
CA SER A 29 -17.56 10.80 28.76
C SER A 29 -18.28 9.72 27.91
N ASP A 30 -18.21 8.49 28.41
CA ASP A 30 -19.17 7.38 28.19
C ASP A 30 -18.98 6.45 26.99
N ASP A 31 -18.30 5.33 27.29
CA ASP A 31 -18.41 4.05 26.58
C ASP A 31 -19.88 3.63 26.41
N PRO A 32 -20.15 2.92 25.31
CA PRO A 32 -20.71 1.58 25.48
C PRO A 32 -19.95 0.55 24.65
N ALA A 33 -19.50 -0.51 25.32
CA ALA A 33 -18.98 -1.71 24.68
C ALA A 33 -20.01 -2.35 23.73
N PRO A 34 -19.63 -2.81 22.53
CA PRO A 34 -20.44 -3.75 21.78
C PRO A 34 -19.88 -5.18 21.87
N ALA A 35 -20.75 -6.03 22.43
CA ALA A 35 -20.96 -7.45 22.25
C ALA A 35 -19.91 -8.28 21.47
N ALA A 36 -19.42 -9.32 22.14
CA ALA A 36 -18.78 -10.47 21.53
C ALA A 36 -19.73 -11.15 20.54
N ASN A 37 -19.35 -11.21 19.26
CA ASN A 37 -20.01 -12.06 18.28
C ASN A 37 -19.10 -13.25 17.95
N ASN A 38 -19.35 -14.37 18.62
CA ASN A 38 -18.87 -15.67 18.18
C ASN A 38 -19.61 -16.01 16.87
N ASN A 39 -18.91 -16.12 15.75
CA ASN A 39 -19.47 -16.87 14.63
C ASN A 39 -18.47 -17.86 14.05
N THR A 40 -18.82 -19.12 14.28
CA THR A 40 -18.21 -20.35 13.81
C THR A 40 -18.20 -20.38 12.27
N ASN A 41 -17.07 -20.81 11.72
CA ASN A 41 -16.87 -21.15 10.31
C ASN A 41 -18.07 -21.92 9.72
N ASN A 42 -18.74 -21.33 8.74
CA ASN A 42 -19.42 -22.09 7.70
C ASN A 42 -19.36 -21.37 6.36
N ASN A 43 -18.68 -22.02 5.42
CA ASN A 43 -18.37 -21.56 4.09
C ASN A 43 -19.59 -21.80 3.18
N THR A 44 -20.55 -20.89 3.22
CA THR A 44 -21.56 -20.70 2.17
C THR A 44 -21.27 -19.34 1.53
N ALA A 45 -21.22 -19.28 0.20
CA ALA A 45 -21.06 -18.03 -0.54
C ALA A 45 -22.26 -17.12 -0.28
N SER A 46 -22.23 -16.40 0.84
CA SER A 46 -23.17 -15.35 1.20
C SER A 46 -23.05 -14.28 0.13
N SER A 47 -24.15 -13.96 -0.55
CA SER A 47 -24.23 -12.77 -1.38
C SER A 47 -23.83 -11.56 -0.54
N LEU A 48 -22.70 -10.94 -0.84
CA LEU A 48 -22.24 -9.76 -0.14
C LEU A 48 -23.20 -8.60 -0.41
N THR A 49 -23.42 -7.78 0.61
CA THR A 49 -24.03 -6.46 0.46
C THR A 49 -23.09 -5.54 -0.32
N ALA A 50 -23.63 -4.43 -0.84
CA ALA A 50 -22.80 -3.42 -1.50
C ALA A 50 -21.70 -2.85 -0.58
N VAL A 51 -22.00 -2.70 0.71
CA VAL A 51 -21.04 -2.21 1.72
C VAL A 51 -19.93 -3.23 1.97
N GLU A 52 -20.25 -4.52 2.04
CA GLU A 52 -19.21 -5.55 2.21
C GLU A 52 -18.32 -5.66 0.96
N LEU A 53 -18.91 -5.56 -0.24
CA LEU A 53 -18.13 -5.54 -1.48
C LEU A 53 -17.22 -4.31 -1.59
N ALA A 54 -17.70 -3.15 -1.11
CA ALA A 54 -16.87 -1.96 -0.95
C ALA A 54 -15.67 -2.19 -0.01
N LYS A 55 -15.87 -2.91 1.11
CA LYS A 55 -14.75 -3.30 2.00
C LYS A 55 -13.75 -4.20 1.31
N VAL A 56 -14.19 -5.15 0.47
CA VAL A 56 -13.26 -5.99 -0.31
C VAL A 56 -12.45 -5.14 -1.29
N ALA A 57 -13.08 -4.21 -2.00
CA ALA A 57 -12.37 -3.28 -2.89
C ALA A 57 -11.37 -2.42 -2.12
N SER A 58 -11.75 -1.95 -0.93
CA SER A 58 -10.88 -1.18 -0.04
C SER A 58 -9.67 -1.99 0.43
N ALA A 59 -9.88 -3.27 0.77
CA ALA A 59 -8.80 -4.19 1.14
C ALA A 59 -7.80 -4.41 0.00
N ILE A 60 -8.30 -4.64 -1.22
CA ILE A 60 -7.45 -4.80 -2.41
C ILE A 60 -6.59 -3.56 -2.62
N GLN A 61 -7.20 -2.38 -2.55
CA GLN A 61 -6.48 -1.13 -2.73
C GLN A 61 -5.49 -0.86 -1.60
N SER A 62 -5.87 -1.11 -0.35
CA SER A 62 -4.98 -0.97 0.81
C SER A 62 -3.77 -1.89 0.66
N ALA A 63 -3.99 -3.17 0.38
CA ALA A 63 -2.92 -4.16 0.25
C ALA A 63 -1.91 -3.78 -0.84
N LYS A 64 -2.42 -3.32 -2.00
CA LYS A 64 -1.63 -2.82 -3.12
C LYS A 64 -0.83 -1.58 -2.72
N THR A 65 -1.50 -0.54 -2.21
CA THR A 65 -0.88 0.73 -1.84
C THR A 65 0.21 0.52 -0.80
N ILE A 66 -0.04 -0.29 0.24
CA ILE A 66 0.95 -0.61 1.27
C ILE A 66 2.21 -1.23 0.66
N PHE A 67 2.04 -2.23 -0.23
CA PHE A 67 3.20 -2.90 -0.82
C PHE A 67 4.03 -1.94 -1.67
N ASP A 68 3.34 -1.12 -2.47
CA ASP A 68 3.94 -0.14 -3.35
C ASP A 68 4.74 0.91 -2.57
N VAL A 69 4.12 1.60 -1.61
CA VAL A 69 4.75 2.72 -0.89
C VAL A 69 5.93 2.28 -0.03
N VAL A 70 5.83 1.13 0.66
CA VAL A 70 6.94 0.64 1.49
C VAL A 70 8.10 0.17 0.61
N SER A 71 7.81 -0.45 -0.54
CA SER A 71 8.86 -0.89 -1.47
C SER A 71 9.58 0.32 -2.09
N TYR A 72 8.84 1.28 -2.67
CA TYR A 72 9.44 2.43 -3.33
C TYR A 72 10.14 3.37 -2.36
N GLY A 73 9.59 3.60 -1.16
CA GLY A 73 10.30 4.38 -0.12
C GLY A 73 11.63 3.72 0.28
N GLY A 74 11.68 2.39 0.35
CA GLY A 74 12.94 1.65 0.57
C GLY A 74 13.94 1.76 -0.59
N ILE A 75 13.46 1.68 -1.84
CA ILE A 75 14.30 1.86 -3.03
C ILE A 75 14.92 3.27 -3.02
N ASP A 76 14.11 4.30 -2.83
CA ASP A 76 14.56 5.69 -2.89
C ASP A 76 15.64 5.95 -1.83
N GLY A 77 15.47 5.41 -0.61
CA GLY A 77 16.49 5.48 0.43
C GLY A 77 17.79 4.74 0.09
N ILE A 78 17.72 3.57 -0.54
CA ILE A 78 18.90 2.83 -1.02
C ILE A 78 19.63 3.64 -2.10
N GLU A 79 18.90 4.11 -3.12
CA GLU A 79 19.48 4.85 -4.25
C GLU A 79 20.13 6.17 -3.82
N GLU A 80 19.48 6.93 -2.93
CA GLU A 80 20.01 8.18 -2.36
C GLU A 80 21.38 7.92 -1.70
N VAL A 81 21.44 6.94 -0.79
CA VAL A 81 22.62 6.68 0.05
C VAL A 81 23.79 6.13 -0.77
N ILE A 82 23.51 5.29 -1.77
CA ILE A 82 24.54 4.79 -2.68
C ILE A 82 25.09 5.93 -3.54
N THR A 83 24.22 6.80 -4.08
CA THR A 83 24.62 7.94 -4.91
C THR A 83 25.44 8.95 -4.14
N ASP A 84 25.13 9.17 -2.86
CA ASP A 84 25.87 10.03 -1.93
C ASP A 84 27.24 9.46 -1.51
N GLY A 85 27.62 8.26 -1.98
CA GLY A 85 28.89 7.62 -1.61
C GLY A 85 28.95 7.18 -0.13
N LYS A 86 27.79 7.00 0.50
CA LYS A 86 27.65 6.61 1.90
C LYS A 86 27.43 5.09 2.07
N ALA A 87 27.42 4.33 0.97
CA ALA A 87 27.25 2.88 0.99
C ALA A 87 28.25 2.14 1.89
N GLY A 88 27.79 1.07 2.54
CA GLY A 88 28.56 0.22 3.44
C GLY A 88 28.80 0.78 4.83
N LYS A 89 28.22 1.97 5.15
CA LYS A 89 28.30 2.62 6.45
C LYS A 89 26.98 2.54 7.19
N ASP A 90 27.05 2.56 8.51
CA ASP A 90 25.88 2.80 9.35
C ASP A 90 25.51 4.29 9.22
N ILE A 91 24.26 4.55 8.84
CA ILE A 91 23.72 5.90 8.67
C ILE A 91 22.91 6.23 9.92
N ASN A 92 23.11 7.41 10.51
CA ASN A 92 22.33 7.83 11.69
C ASN A 92 20.97 8.39 11.29
N CYS A 93 19.95 8.25 12.16
CA CYS A 93 18.70 9.03 12.07
C CYS A 93 19.02 10.52 11.98
N GLY A 94 18.48 11.18 10.96
CA GLY A 94 18.64 12.61 10.67
C GLY A 94 19.60 12.99 9.56
N THR A 95 20.21 12.06 8.81
CA THR A 95 21.37 12.38 7.95
C THR A 95 21.19 12.18 6.44
N SER A 96 20.04 11.68 6.01
CA SER A 96 19.54 11.76 4.63
C SER A 96 18.04 12.07 4.69
N LEU A 97 17.44 12.54 3.60
CA LEU A 97 15.99 12.83 3.54
C LEU A 97 15.11 11.59 3.84
N SER A 98 15.75 10.42 3.87
CA SER A 98 15.16 9.10 4.05
C SER A 98 15.80 8.31 5.19
N ALA A 99 16.78 8.87 5.92
CA ALA A 99 17.64 8.06 6.77
C ALA A 99 17.53 8.31 8.24
N GLY A 100 17.18 7.22 8.92
CA GLY A 100 18.03 6.89 10.03
C GLY A 100 18.65 5.56 10.16
N LYS A 101 18.77 5.05 11.40
CA LYS A 101 19.66 3.96 11.76
C LYS A 101 19.44 2.74 10.87
N PHE A 102 20.17 2.74 9.77
CA PHE A 102 20.18 1.69 8.79
C PHE A 102 21.56 1.54 8.21
N LYS A 103 21.81 0.31 7.78
CA LYS A 103 22.98 -0.04 7.02
C LYS A 103 22.55 -0.27 5.59
N VAL A 104 22.91 0.65 4.71
CA VAL A 104 22.81 0.43 3.27
C VAL A 104 24.09 -0.23 2.79
N THR A 105 23.98 -1.40 2.19
CA THR A 105 25.10 -2.11 1.57
C THR A 105 24.89 -2.12 0.06
N ALA A 106 25.75 -1.43 -0.69
CA ALA A 106 25.77 -1.52 -2.14
C ALA A 106 26.24 -2.91 -2.57
N ASN A 107 25.62 -3.47 -3.61
CA ASN A 107 26.06 -4.71 -4.20
C ASN A 107 27.04 -4.44 -5.34
N THR A 108 28.33 -4.34 -5.02
CA THR A 108 29.38 -4.06 -6.01
C THR A 108 29.74 -5.25 -6.89
N ALA A 109 29.12 -6.41 -6.68
CA ALA A 109 29.35 -7.60 -7.49
C ALA A 109 28.51 -7.61 -8.78
N THR A 110 27.55 -6.69 -8.94
CA THR A 110 26.71 -6.56 -10.13
C THR A 110 27.21 -5.43 -11.03
N ALA A 111 26.70 -5.41 -12.27
CA ALA A 111 27.01 -4.35 -13.23
C ALA A 111 26.22 -3.04 -12.96
N TYR A 112 25.32 -3.03 -11.97
CA TYR A 112 24.36 -1.95 -11.76
C TYR A 112 24.67 -1.18 -10.47
N SER A 113 24.98 0.11 -10.62
CA SER A 113 25.43 0.98 -9.53
C SER A 113 24.37 1.31 -8.49
N LYS A 114 23.11 0.88 -8.70
CA LYS A 114 21.96 1.14 -7.83
C LYS A 114 21.58 -0.07 -6.97
N ASP A 115 22.20 -1.23 -7.21
CA ASP A 115 21.90 -2.44 -6.48
C ASP A 115 22.37 -2.33 -5.03
N GLY A 116 21.53 -2.77 -4.11
CA GLY A 116 21.87 -2.73 -2.71
C GLY A 116 20.83 -3.32 -1.80
N SER A 117 21.12 -3.26 -0.50
CA SER A 117 20.19 -3.64 0.55
C SER A 117 20.22 -2.62 1.67
N ALA A 118 19.06 -2.33 2.23
CA ALA A 118 18.90 -1.58 3.47
C ALA A 118 18.46 -2.56 4.55
N VAL A 119 19.18 -2.55 5.68
CA VAL A 119 18.74 -3.21 6.92
C VAL A 119 18.55 -2.12 7.96
N ASN A 120 17.32 -1.98 8.44
CA ASN A 120 16.95 -1.08 9.51
C ASN A 120 16.85 -1.88 10.81
N ASP A 121 17.35 -1.28 11.90
CA ASP A 121 17.07 -1.72 13.26
C ASP A 121 16.40 -0.54 13.97
N LEU A 122 15.09 -0.42 13.75
CA LEU A 122 14.20 0.60 14.29
C LEU A 122 14.76 2.04 14.22
N CYS A 123 14.63 2.71 13.06
CA CYS A 123 14.80 4.17 13.03
C CYS A 123 13.49 4.89 13.35
N LEU A 124 13.58 5.91 14.20
CA LEU A 124 12.51 6.86 14.49
C LEU A 124 12.98 8.28 14.15
N GLU A 125 12.31 8.98 13.25
CA GLU A 125 12.64 10.36 12.89
C GLU A 125 11.42 11.13 12.38
N SER A 126 11.26 12.39 12.81
CA SER A 126 10.22 13.30 12.29
C SER A 126 8.80 12.72 12.34
N GLY A 127 8.54 11.85 13.33
CA GLY A 127 7.27 11.17 13.47
C GLY A 127 7.15 9.88 12.65
N GLU A 128 8.17 9.48 11.90
CA GLU A 128 8.21 8.26 11.11
C GLU A 128 8.99 7.14 11.78
N LYS A 129 8.71 5.90 11.35
CA LYS A 129 9.39 4.68 11.76
C LYS A 129 9.81 3.86 10.55
N TRP A 130 11.04 3.38 10.52
CA TRP A 130 11.54 2.43 9.53
C TRP A 130 12.15 1.20 10.21
N ASP A 131 11.79 0.00 9.76
CA ASP A 131 12.26 -1.26 10.36
C ASP A 131 12.33 -2.40 9.32
N GLY A 132 13.04 -3.47 9.63
CA GLY A 132 13.22 -4.64 8.77
C GLY A 132 14.21 -4.42 7.62
N SER A 133 14.11 -5.23 6.56
CA SER A 133 15.07 -5.17 5.45
C SER A 133 14.42 -5.13 4.08
N ILE A 134 15.02 -4.35 3.18
CA ILE A 134 14.68 -4.28 1.76
C ILE A 134 15.96 -4.49 0.95
N ALA A 135 15.91 -5.39 -0.04
CA ALA A 135 16.97 -5.59 -1.02
C ALA A 135 16.45 -5.21 -2.40
N TYR A 136 17.22 -4.41 -3.14
CA TYR A 136 16.89 -3.91 -4.47
C TYR A 136 17.94 -4.38 -5.47
N GLU A 137 17.48 -5.01 -6.54
CA GLU A 137 18.32 -5.56 -7.60
C GLU A 137 17.80 -5.15 -8.97
N CYS A 138 18.57 -4.34 -9.69
CA CYS A 138 18.31 -3.99 -11.07
C CYS A 138 18.61 -5.17 -12.00
N LYS A 139 17.85 -5.26 -13.10
CA LYS A 139 18.04 -6.27 -14.16
C LYS A 139 18.43 -5.63 -15.50
N ASP A 140 18.49 -4.31 -15.54
CA ASP A 140 19.01 -3.52 -16.65
C ASP A 140 19.62 -2.21 -16.14
N ALA A 141 20.33 -1.50 -17.03
CA ALA A 141 21.07 -0.28 -16.67
C ALA A 141 20.18 0.90 -16.26
N ALA A 142 18.92 0.92 -16.71
CA ALA A 142 17.96 1.95 -16.34
C ALA A 142 17.20 1.59 -15.04
N CYS A 143 17.36 0.35 -14.56
CA CYS A 143 16.53 -0.28 -13.55
C CYS A 143 15.03 -0.24 -13.91
N ASP A 144 14.72 -0.36 -15.21
CA ASP A 144 13.35 -0.48 -15.69
C ASP A 144 12.75 -1.84 -15.31
N ASN A 145 13.59 -2.87 -15.34
CA ASN A 145 13.33 -4.18 -14.76
C ASN A 145 14.12 -4.32 -13.46
N SER A 146 13.44 -4.71 -12.40
CA SER A 146 14.08 -4.86 -11.08
C SER A 146 13.33 -5.85 -10.21
N VAL A 147 14.00 -6.30 -9.15
CA VAL A 147 13.40 -7.11 -8.09
C VAL A 147 13.68 -6.43 -6.76
N VAL A 148 12.62 -6.20 -6.00
CA VAL A 148 12.68 -5.82 -4.59
C VAL A 148 12.29 -7.01 -3.74
N THR A 149 13.11 -7.33 -2.75
CA THR A 149 12.80 -8.35 -1.74
C THR A 149 12.72 -7.68 -0.38
N SER A 150 11.58 -7.84 0.28
CA SER A 150 11.30 -7.22 1.57
C SER A 150 11.12 -8.30 2.63
N THR A 151 11.78 -8.16 3.78
CA THR A 151 11.62 -9.06 4.94
C THR A 151 11.24 -8.23 6.15
N ASN A 152 9.99 -8.38 6.59
CA ASN A 152 9.39 -7.61 7.67
C ASN A 152 9.64 -6.09 7.54
N ALA A 153 9.69 -5.55 6.32
CA ALA A 153 9.97 -4.15 6.10
C ALA A 153 8.78 -3.30 6.58
N VAL A 154 9.04 -2.27 7.37
CA VAL A 154 8.04 -1.40 7.96
C VAL A 154 8.30 0.05 7.57
N TRP A 155 7.24 0.75 7.18
CA TRP A 155 7.18 2.21 7.22
C TRP A 155 6.00 2.61 8.10
N GLY A 156 6.29 3.34 9.18
CA GLY A 156 5.32 3.72 10.19
C GLY A 156 5.26 5.22 10.43
N ASP A 157 4.14 5.65 11.01
CA ASP A 157 3.85 6.97 11.51
C ASP A 157 3.58 6.83 13.00
N THR A 158 4.58 7.22 13.78
CA THR A 158 4.56 7.16 15.25
C THR A 158 3.58 8.15 15.88
N VAL A 159 3.24 9.24 15.18
CA VAL A 159 2.30 10.25 15.68
C VAL A 159 0.87 9.71 15.59
N ASN A 160 0.54 9.09 14.46
CA ASN A 160 -0.76 8.48 14.23
C ASN A 160 -0.85 7.03 14.70
N ASN A 161 0.26 6.45 15.19
CA ASN A 161 0.41 5.07 15.62
C ASN A 161 -0.06 4.06 14.56
N VAL A 162 0.44 4.26 13.33
CA VAL A 162 0.14 3.45 12.15
C VAL A 162 1.44 2.83 11.64
N ASP A 163 1.48 1.51 11.44
CA ASP A 163 2.58 0.85 10.75
C ASP A 163 2.08 0.14 9.50
N LEU A 164 2.74 0.40 8.37
CA LEU A 164 2.63 -0.37 7.13
C LEU A 164 3.76 -1.39 7.09
N LYS A 165 3.44 -2.68 6.93
CA LYS A 165 4.44 -3.75 6.95
C LYS A 165 4.30 -4.69 5.77
N ILE A 166 5.41 -5.03 5.13
CA ILE A 166 5.46 -5.91 3.95
C ILE A 166 6.47 -7.04 4.13
N SER A 167 6.23 -8.18 3.49
CA SER A 167 7.18 -9.28 3.35
C SER A 167 6.93 -10.02 2.05
N GLY A 168 7.96 -10.23 1.24
CA GLY A 168 7.84 -10.87 -0.05
C GLY A 168 8.59 -10.12 -1.14
N THR A 169 8.10 -10.18 -2.38
CA THR A 169 8.81 -9.65 -3.54
C THR A 169 7.94 -8.76 -4.39
N MET A 170 8.50 -7.64 -4.86
CA MET A 170 7.97 -6.86 -5.97
C MET A 170 8.92 -7.04 -7.17
N THR A 171 8.40 -7.59 -8.28
CA THR A 171 9.12 -7.58 -9.56
C THR A 171 8.58 -6.44 -10.40
N THR A 172 9.45 -5.51 -10.79
CA THR A 172 9.08 -4.45 -11.72
C THR A 172 9.50 -4.82 -13.13
N SER A 173 8.71 -4.37 -14.09
CA SER A 173 9.02 -4.43 -15.51
C SER A 173 8.62 -3.11 -16.17
N THR A 174 9.08 -2.89 -17.40
CA THR A 174 8.79 -1.66 -18.15
C THR A 174 7.31 -1.28 -18.17
N ASN A 175 6.40 -2.26 -18.17
CA ASN A 175 4.96 -2.04 -18.35
C ASN A 175 4.10 -2.54 -17.19
N GLY A 176 4.69 -2.90 -16.05
CA GLY A 176 3.91 -3.46 -14.95
C GLY A 176 4.73 -4.02 -13.80
N ASP A 177 4.06 -4.22 -12.67
CA ASP A 177 4.64 -4.73 -11.43
C ASP A 177 3.89 -5.97 -10.96
N VAL A 178 4.58 -6.87 -10.27
CA VAL A 178 4.01 -8.07 -9.64
C VAL A 178 4.40 -8.12 -8.18
N PHE A 179 3.41 -8.12 -7.28
CA PHE A 179 3.59 -8.19 -5.83
C PHE A 179 3.26 -9.59 -5.33
N LYS A 180 4.15 -10.17 -4.53
CA LYS A 180 3.97 -11.49 -3.89
C LYS A 180 4.33 -11.42 -2.42
N GLY A 181 3.69 -12.26 -1.62
CA GLY A 181 3.91 -12.35 -0.17
C GLY A 181 2.76 -11.72 0.61
N THR A 182 3.08 -10.82 1.54
CA THR A 182 2.11 -10.20 2.45
C THR A 182 2.30 -8.71 2.56
N SER A 183 1.20 -7.98 2.70
CA SER A 183 1.17 -6.64 3.28
C SER A 183 0.26 -6.62 4.50
N SER A 184 0.49 -5.70 5.40
CA SER A 184 -0.35 -5.51 6.58
C SER A 184 -0.34 -4.05 6.99
N ILE A 185 -1.42 -3.67 7.62
CA ILE A 185 -1.52 -2.39 8.29
C ILE A 185 -1.84 -2.64 9.76
N SER A 186 -1.20 -1.88 10.63
CA SER A 186 -1.56 -1.85 12.04
C SER A 186 -1.86 -0.42 12.47
N LYS A 187 -2.86 -0.27 13.33
CA LYS A 187 -3.25 1.00 13.94
C LYS A 187 -3.60 0.74 15.39
N SER A 188 -2.94 1.45 16.30
CA SER A 188 -3.20 1.32 17.74
C SER A 188 -3.08 -0.12 18.26
N GLY A 189 -2.12 -0.89 17.74
CA GLY A 189 -1.88 -2.29 18.13
C GLY A 189 -2.79 -3.33 17.49
N GLN A 190 -3.80 -2.89 16.73
CA GLN A 190 -4.70 -3.76 15.97
C GLN A 190 -4.20 -3.88 14.54
N SER A 191 -4.15 -5.09 13.96
CA SER A 191 -3.60 -5.30 12.61
C SER A 191 -4.49 -6.17 11.73
N THR A 192 -4.55 -5.79 10.45
CA THR A 192 -5.13 -6.58 9.36
C THR A 192 -4.02 -7.04 8.43
N LEU A 193 -4.05 -8.32 8.07
CA LEU A 193 -3.07 -8.97 7.22
C LEU A 193 -3.68 -9.32 5.86
N PHE A 194 -2.99 -8.92 4.81
CA PHE A 194 -3.29 -9.19 3.41
C PHE A 194 -2.24 -10.14 2.86
N THR A 195 -2.66 -11.31 2.38
CA THR A 195 -1.78 -12.30 1.76
C THR A 195 -2.09 -12.44 0.28
N PHE A 196 -1.10 -12.18 -0.58
CA PHE A 196 -1.23 -12.38 -2.01
C PHE A 196 -1.11 -13.87 -2.35
N SER A 197 -1.81 -14.31 -3.39
CA SER A 197 -1.60 -15.66 -3.94
C SER A 197 -0.20 -15.82 -4.55
N ASP A 198 0.18 -17.07 -4.86
CA ASP A 198 1.49 -17.37 -5.47
C ASP A 198 1.70 -16.70 -6.84
N VAL A 199 0.62 -16.46 -7.58
CA VAL A 199 0.67 -15.69 -8.84
C VAL A 199 0.85 -14.20 -8.60
N GLY A 200 0.57 -13.72 -7.40
CA GLY A 200 0.71 -12.34 -6.98
C GLY A 200 -0.45 -11.43 -7.39
N LEU A 201 -0.33 -10.17 -7.00
CA LEU A 201 -1.11 -9.06 -7.55
C LEU A 201 -0.32 -8.46 -8.71
N THR A 202 -0.93 -8.37 -9.87
CA THR A 202 -0.32 -7.82 -11.08
C THR A 202 -0.87 -6.43 -11.34
N GLN A 203 0.02 -5.50 -11.70
CA GLN A 203 -0.31 -4.19 -12.23
C GLN A 203 0.25 -4.07 -13.64
N SER A 204 -0.49 -3.39 -14.52
CA SER A 204 0.01 -2.97 -15.82
C SER A 204 -0.19 -1.48 -16.01
N TYR A 205 0.71 -0.84 -16.74
CA TYR A 205 0.73 0.61 -16.93
C TYR A 205 0.48 0.99 -18.40
N PRO A 206 -0.77 0.93 -18.88
CA PRO A 206 -1.09 1.21 -20.28
C PRO A 206 -0.89 2.67 -20.68
N ALA A 207 -0.90 3.60 -19.73
CA ALA A 207 -0.63 5.02 -19.92
C ALA A 207 -0.19 5.67 -18.60
N LYS A 208 0.27 6.92 -18.64
CA LYS A 208 0.59 7.70 -17.44
C LYS A 208 -0.62 7.71 -16.50
N ASN A 209 -0.37 7.46 -15.21
CA ASN A 209 -1.36 7.46 -14.14
C ASN A 209 -2.58 6.53 -14.38
N THR A 210 -2.39 5.51 -15.21
CA THR A 210 -3.43 4.56 -15.58
C THR A 210 -2.96 3.16 -15.24
N VAL A 211 -3.79 2.37 -14.56
CA VAL A 211 -3.44 1.04 -14.06
C VAL A 211 -4.46 0.02 -14.50
N GLY A 212 -3.97 -1.02 -15.18
CA GLY A 212 -4.67 -2.29 -15.36
C GLY A 212 -4.16 -3.33 -14.36
N GLY A 213 -4.70 -4.54 -14.41
CA GLY A 213 -4.17 -5.66 -13.62
C GLY A 213 -5.23 -6.60 -13.07
N SER A 214 -4.76 -7.53 -12.26
CA SER A 214 -5.58 -8.53 -11.57
C SER A 214 -4.77 -9.18 -10.45
N GLY A 215 -5.46 -9.84 -9.53
CA GLY A 215 -4.81 -10.57 -8.46
C GLY A 215 -5.78 -11.33 -7.59
N ALA A 216 -5.24 -12.07 -6.62
CA ALA A 216 -6.01 -12.68 -5.55
C ALA A 216 -5.40 -12.33 -4.19
N LEU A 217 -6.26 -12.09 -3.22
CA LEU A 217 -5.94 -11.60 -1.89
C LEU A 217 -6.73 -12.40 -0.85
N SER A 218 -6.03 -12.90 0.17
CA SER A 218 -6.65 -13.41 1.39
C SER A 218 -6.50 -12.39 2.50
N ILE A 219 -7.60 -12.09 3.17
CA ILE A 219 -7.70 -11.11 4.25
C ILE A 219 -7.92 -11.88 5.56
N SER A 220 -7.11 -11.56 6.57
CA SER A 220 -7.24 -12.12 7.91
C SER A 220 -7.07 -11.02 8.96
N ASN A 221 -7.72 -11.21 10.11
CA ASN A 221 -7.83 -10.21 11.18
C ASN A 221 -8.43 -8.89 10.65
N GLY A 222 -9.40 -8.98 9.74
CA GLY A 222 -10.02 -7.84 9.08
C GLY A 222 -10.83 -6.97 10.04
N SER A 223 -11.46 -7.57 11.05
CA SER A 223 -12.24 -6.84 12.06
C SER A 223 -11.44 -5.74 12.77
N ALA A 224 -10.12 -5.91 12.89
CA ALA A 224 -9.18 -4.95 13.47
C ALA A 224 -9.22 -3.55 12.82
N THR A 225 -9.55 -3.49 11.52
CA THR A 225 -9.56 -2.24 10.73
C THR A 225 -10.89 -2.05 9.98
N ASN A 226 -11.99 -2.58 10.53
CA ASN A 226 -13.31 -2.54 9.90
C ASN A 226 -13.31 -3.16 8.48
N CYS A 227 -12.50 -4.20 8.28
CA CYS A 227 -12.41 -4.97 7.04
C CYS A 227 -13.24 -6.26 7.11
N ILE A 228 -13.22 -7.04 6.03
CA ILE A 228 -13.90 -8.34 5.93
C ILE A 228 -12.87 -9.44 5.65
N ASP A 229 -12.94 -10.52 6.42
CA ASP A 229 -12.09 -11.69 6.21
C ASP A 229 -12.58 -12.53 5.04
N GLY A 230 -11.65 -13.16 4.33
CA GLY A 230 -11.96 -14.03 3.20
C GLY A 230 -10.92 -13.99 2.11
N THR A 231 -11.11 -14.82 1.09
CA THR A 231 -10.26 -14.87 -0.10
C THR A 231 -11.03 -14.37 -1.30
N TYR A 232 -10.48 -13.35 -1.95
CA TYR A 232 -11.09 -12.66 -3.07
C TYR A 232 -10.12 -12.56 -4.23
N SER A 233 -10.62 -12.62 -5.45
CA SER A 233 -9.87 -12.25 -6.64
C SER A 233 -10.50 -11.06 -7.32
N TYR A 234 -9.69 -10.28 -8.02
CA TYR A 234 -10.16 -9.13 -8.77
C TYR A 234 -9.48 -9.03 -10.12
N THR A 235 -10.17 -8.39 -11.05
CA THR A 235 -9.64 -7.97 -12.34
C THR A 235 -10.08 -6.55 -12.60
N VAL A 236 -9.17 -5.71 -13.10
CA VAL A 236 -9.50 -4.38 -13.59
C VAL A 236 -10.41 -4.52 -14.82
N ALA A 237 -11.65 -4.06 -14.70
CA ALA A 237 -12.65 -4.11 -15.76
C ALA A 237 -12.61 -2.86 -16.65
N THR A 238 -12.30 -1.71 -16.05
CA THR A 238 -11.96 -0.47 -16.76
C THR A 238 -10.72 0.09 -16.10
N ASN A 239 -9.71 0.43 -16.89
CA ASN A 239 -8.44 0.94 -16.40
C ASN A 239 -8.64 1.98 -15.29
N LEU A 240 -7.97 1.74 -14.17
CA LEU A 240 -8.00 2.61 -13.01
C LEU A 240 -7.20 3.87 -13.31
N THR A 241 -7.65 5.00 -12.79
CA THR A 241 -6.92 6.28 -12.91
C THR A 241 -6.61 6.85 -11.54
N MET A 242 -5.48 7.54 -11.43
CA MET A 242 -5.07 8.24 -10.22
C MET A 242 -4.52 9.64 -10.55
N PRO A 243 -4.65 10.63 -9.65
CA PRO A 243 -3.89 11.88 -9.76
C PRO A 243 -2.37 11.64 -9.63
N SER A 244 -1.56 12.60 -10.08
CA SER A 244 -0.10 12.53 -9.89
C SER A 244 0.26 12.64 -8.41
N GLY A 245 1.22 11.84 -7.93
CA GLY A 245 1.72 11.92 -6.55
C GLY A 245 0.79 11.31 -5.49
N THR A 246 -0.13 10.44 -5.87
CA THR A 246 -0.98 9.69 -4.93
C THR A 246 -1.34 8.32 -5.50
N GLN A 247 -1.54 7.34 -4.64
CA GLN A 247 -2.10 6.04 -5.01
C GLN A 247 -3.64 6.04 -4.98
N ARG A 248 -4.28 7.19 -4.72
CA ARG A 248 -5.73 7.33 -4.60
C ARG A 248 -6.41 7.27 -5.97
N LEU A 249 -7.34 6.33 -6.10
CA LEU A 249 -8.11 6.14 -7.33
C LEU A 249 -9.16 7.24 -7.50
N ASN A 250 -9.32 7.74 -8.72
CA ASN A 250 -10.32 8.74 -9.10
C ASN A 250 -11.15 8.34 -10.33
N GLY A 251 -11.04 7.08 -10.76
CA GLY A 251 -11.71 6.57 -11.95
C GLY A 251 -11.42 5.10 -12.22
N GLY A 252 -12.19 4.51 -13.13
CA GLY A 252 -12.09 3.11 -13.53
C GLY A 252 -12.94 2.16 -12.70
N SER A 253 -12.75 0.86 -12.88
CA SER A 253 -13.50 -0.15 -12.14
C SER A 253 -12.77 -1.49 -12.01
N ILE A 254 -13.10 -2.23 -10.95
CA ILE A 254 -12.68 -3.62 -10.73
C ILE A 254 -13.89 -4.53 -10.63
N SER A 255 -13.78 -5.75 -11.17
CA SER A 255 -14.71 -6.84 -10.91
C SER A 255 -14.11 -7.80 -9.89
N ILE A 256 -14.91 -8.26 -8.93
CA ILE A 256 -14.47 -9.02 -7.77
C ILE A 256 -15.17 -10.37 -7.73
N LYS A 257 -14.45 -11.42 -7.36
CA LYS A 257 -14.95 -12.78 -7.20
C LYS A 257 -14.52 -13.40 -5.88
N SER A 258 -15.28 -14.40 -5.43
CA SER A 258 -14.89 -15.32 -4.36
C SER A 258 -15.01 -16.75 -4.88
N GLY A 259 -13.85 -17.41 -5.05
CA GLY A 259 -13.75 -18.66 -5.81
C GLY A 259 -14.29 -18.49 -7.24
N SER A 260 -15.28 -19.30 -7.60
CA SER A 260 -15.98 -19.23 -8.90
C SER A 260 -17.12 -18.23 -8.94
N ASN A 261 -17.50 -17.63 -7.81
CA ASN A 261 -18.69 -16.79 -7.71
C ASN A 261 -18.36 -15.33 -8.02
N ASP A 262 -19.10 -14.75 -8.96
CA ASP A 262 -19.06 -13.31 -9.20
C ASP A 262 -19.71 -12.56 -8.04
N LEU A 263 -19.00 -11.59 -7.49
CA LEU A 263 -19.48 -10.77 -6.37
C LEU A 263 -19.94 -9.39 -6.84
N GLY A 264 -19.53 -8.95 -8.03
CA GLY A 264 -19.94 -7.69 -8.63
C GLY A 264 -18.78 -6.80 -9.06
N THR A 265 -19.12 -5.58 -9.46
CA THR A 265 -18.18 -4.57 -9.95
C THR A 265 -18.19 -3.34 -9.05
N VAL A 266 -17.00 -2.81 -8.76
CA VAL A 266 -16.80 -1.55 -8.02
C VAL A 266 -16.16 -0.53 -8.96
N SER A 267 -16.85 0.58 -9.17
CA SER A 267 -16.38 1.71 -9.98
C SER A 267 -15.98 2.88 -9.08
N PHE A 268 -14.86 3.51 -9.38
CA PHE A 268 -14.31 4.63 -8.62
C PHE A 268 -14.74 5.94 -9.26
N ASN A 269 -15.21 6.88 -8.44
CA ASN A 269 -15.60 8.21 -8.90
C ASN A 269 -14.50 9.23 -8.61
N THR A 270 -14.54 10.36 -9.31
CA THR A 270 -13.55 11.44 -9.20
C THR A 270 -13.55 12.12 -7.82
N ASP A 271 -14.67 12.07 -7.11
CA ASP A 271 -14.82 12.61 -5.76
C ASP A 271 -14.33 11.66 -4.65
N GLY A 272 -13.84 10.47 -5.02
CA GLY A 272 -13.39 9.43 -4.09
C GLY A 272 -14.50 8.53 -3.54
N SER A 273 -15.77 8.80 -3.88
CA SER A 273 -16.85 7.83 -3.65
C SER A 273 -16.73 6.65 -4.61
N ILE A 274 -17.43 5.56 -4.32
CA ILE A 274 -17.50 4.41 -5.22
C ILE A 274 -18.93 4.04 -5.52
N LYS A 275 -19.15 3.52 -6.73
CA LYS A 275 -20.39 2.86 -7.13
C LYS A 275 -20.18 1.36 -7.13
N VAL A 276 -21.05 0.64 -6.44
CA VAL A 276 -21.03 -0.82 -6.35
C VAL A 276 -22.21 -1.37 -7.13
N LYS A 277 -21.95 -2.29 -8.05
CA LYS A 277 -22.95 -3.03 -8.82
C LYS A 277 -22.88 -4.51 -8.46
N LEU A 278 -23.93 -5.00 -7.81
CA LEU A 278 -24.05 -6.41 -7.43
C LEU A 278 -24.44 -7.27 -8.66
N PRO A 279 -24.23 -8.60 -8.62
CA PRO A 279 -24.58 -9.51 -9.72
C PRO A 279 -26.08 -9.50 -10.03
N SER A 280 -26.92 -9.16 -9.05
CA SER A 280 -28.36 -8.94 -9.23
C SER A 280 -28.71 -7.73 -10.09
N GLY A 281 -27.73 -6.87 -10.41
CA GLY A 281 -27.92 -5.61 -11.12
C GLY A 281 -28.21 -4.42 -10.22
N VAL A 282 -28.37 -4.61 -8.90
CA VAL A 282 -28.57 -3.52 -7.94
C VAL A 282 -27.31 -2.67 -7.86
N GLU A 283 -27.48 -1.36 -8.02
CA GLU A 283 -26.42 -0.37 -7.85
C GLU A 283 -26.58 0.41 -6.54
N SER A 284 -25.46 0.72 -5.89
CA SER A 284 -25.44 1.54 -4.68
C SER A 284 -24.17 2.39 -4.67
N THR A 285 -24.28 3.59 -4.11
CA THR A 285 -23.12 4.48 -3.91
C THR A 285 -22.66 4.39 -2.47
N VAL A 286 -21.35 4.19 -2.27
CA VAL A 286 -20.69 4.26 -0.98
C VAL A 286 -19.90 5.56 -0.94
N SER A 287 -20.07 6.33 0.13
CA SER A 287 -19.40 7.63 0.26
C SER A 287 -17.89 7.46 0.34
N LYS A 288 -17.13 8.51 0.00
CA LYS A 288 -15.68 8.52 0.17
C LYS A 288 -15.27 8.16 1.61
N LEU A 289 -15.96 8.76 2.58
CA LEU A 289 -15.67 8.56 4.01
C LEU A 289 -15.84 7.09 4.41
N ASP A 290 -16.92 6.46 3.96
CA ASP A 290 -17.21 5.06 4.28
C ASP A 290 -16.24 4.11 3.57
N PHE A 291 -15.90 4.41 2.32
CA PHE A 291 -14.97 3.59 1.54
C PHE A 291 -13.55 3.63 2.15
N GLU A 292 -13.01 4.83 2.36
CA GLU A 292 -11.65 5.02 2.87
C GLU A 292 -11.52 4.70 4.37
N GLY A 293 -12.62 4.74 5.11
CA GLY A 293 -12.69 4.37 6.53
C GLY A 293 -12.65 2.87 6.82
N THR A 294 -12.36 2.04 5.83
CA THR A 294 -12.31 0.57 5.95
C THR A 294 -10.95 0.02 5.54
N CYS A 295 -10.57 -1.12 6.11
CA CYS A 295 -9.35 -1.86 5.76
C CYS A 295 -8.04 -1.07 5.86
N GLY A 296 -8.04 0.04 6.60
CA GLY A 296 -6.88 0.93 6.73
C GLY A 296 -6.54 1.71 5.45
N LEU A 297 -7.49 1.87 4.52
CA LEU A 297 -7.23 2.51 3.23
C LEU A 297 -6.84 3.98 3.37
N LYS A 298 -7.53 4.73 4.23
CA LYS A 298 -7.18 6.12 4.52
C LYS A 298 -5.73 6.24 4.98
N GLU A 299 -5.33 5.39 5.91
CA GLU A 299 -3.96 5.36 6.42
C GLU A 299 -2.96 4.98 5.34
N ALA A 300 -3.22 3.95 4.52
CA ALA A 300 -2.36 3.61 3.40
C ALA A 300 -2.19 4.78 2.42
N TYR A 301 -3.25 5.53 2.13
CA TYR A 301 -3.16 6.72 1.29
C TYR A 301 -2.34 7.85 1.89
N MET A 302 -2.39 8.04 3.21
CA MET A 302 -1.58 9.05 3.89
C MET A 302 -0.09 8.86 3.60
N PHE A 303 0.42 7.62 3.58
CA PHE A 303 1.82 7.33 3.22
C PHE A 303 2.11 7.57 1.73
N SER A 304 1.14 7.32 0.85
CA SER A 304 1.32 7.56 -0.58
C SER A 304 1.31 9.03 -0.97
N GLU A 305 0.88 9.90 -0.06
CA GLU A 305 0.72 11.35 -0.25
C GLU A 305 1.78 12.16 0.52
N LYS A 306 2.78 11.48 1.08
CA LYS A 306 3.94 12.09 1.77
C LYS A 306 5.02 12.55 0.79
#